data_AF-A0A835FTC0-F1
#
_entry.id   AF-A0A835FTC0-F1
#
_cell.length_a   1.000
_cell.length_b   1.000
_cell.length_c   1.000
_cell.angle_alpha   90.00
_cell.angle_beta   90.00
_cell.angle_gamma   90.00
#
_symmetry.space_group_name_H-M   'P 1'
#
loop_
_entity.id
_entity.type
_entity.pdbx_description
1 polymer ?
#
loop_
_entity_poly.entity_id
_entity_poly.type
_entity_poly.pdbx_seq_one_letter_code
_entity_poly.pdbx_strand_id
1 'polypeptide(L)' 'MPSNKGFNTLVALGAWCIWKTRNNRVFNNVEPRVNRTLILAQEEVEFWMLAGAKGLSALVAIRLPG' A
#
# COMPACT_ATOMS: atom_id res chain seq x y z
N MET A 1 -9.79 -20.61 -5.85
CA MET A 1 -8.32 -20.75 -5.74
C MET A 1 -7.79 -19.71 -4.74
N PRO A 2 -6.75 -20.01 -3.94
CA PRO A 2 -6.32 -19.14 -2.82
C PRO A 2 -5.58 -17.83 -3.22
N SER A 3 -5.48 -17.51 -4.51
CA SER A 3 -4.66 -16.42 -5.04
C SER A 3 -5.30 -15.02 -5.06
N ASN A 4 -6.63 -14.90 -4.84
CA ASN A 4 -7.31 -13.59 -4.97
C ASN A 4 -7.23 -12.69 -3.73
N LYS A 5 -7.04 -13.23 -2.52
CA LYS A 5 -7.09 -12.41 -1.30
C LYS A 5 -5.93 -11.42 -1.21
N GLY A 6 -4.69 -11.88 -1.45
CA GLY A 6 -3.51 -11.01 -1.43
C GLY A 6 -3.55 -9.93 -2.51
N PHE A 7 -3.95 -10.30 -3.74
CA PHE A 7 -4.06 -9.35 -4.84
C PHE A 7 -5.14 -8.30 -4.58
N ASN A 8 -6.31 -8.69 -4.08
CA ASN A 8 -7.36 -7.75 -3.70
C ASN A 8 -6.91 -6.79 -2.59
N THR A 9 -6.15 -7.28 -1.61
CA THR A 9 -5.56 -6.41 -0.58
C THR A 9 -4.55 -5.44 -1.18
N LEU A 10 -3.71 -5.88 -2.12
CA LEU A 10 -2.75 -5.00 -2.80
C LEU A 10 -3.46 -3.90 -3.61
N VAL A 11 -4.52 -4.26 -4.34
CA VAL A 11 -5.35 -3.30 -5.09
C VAL A 11 -6.00 -2.30 -4.13
N ALA A 12 -6.56 -2.76 -3.01
CA ALA A 12 -7.15 -1.90 -1.99
C ALA A 12 -6.11 -0.94 -1.38
N LEU A 13 -4.91 -1.42 -1.09
CA LEU A 13 -3.79 -0.60 -0.61
C LEU A 13 -3.37 0.46 -1.64
N GLY A 14 -3.32 0.10 -2.93
CA GLY A 14 -3.06 1.04 -4.01
C GLY A 14 -4.10 2.17 -4.07
N ALA A 15 -5.39 1.80 -4.01
CA ALA A 15 -6.48 2.77 -3.96
C ALA A 15 -6.43 3.66 -2.70
N TRP A 16 -6.09 3.08 -1.54
CA TRP A 16 -5.88 3.81 -0.29
C TRP A 16 -4.76 4.86 -0.40
N CYS A 17 -3.63 4.50 -1.00
CA CYS A 17 -2.51 5.42 -1.21
C CYS A 17 -2.91 6.60 -2.11
N ILE A 18 -3.63 6.33 -3.20
CA ILE A 18 -4.14 7.38 -4.10
C ILE A 18 -5.10 8.31 -3.37
N TRP A 19 -6.03 7.75 -2.59
CA TRP A 19 -6.98 8.53 -1.79
C TRP A 19 -6.26 9.44 -0.78
N LYS A 20 -5.28 8.92 -0.05
CA LYS A 20 -4.47 9.71 0.91
C LYS A 20 -3.69 10.83 0.21
N THR A 21 -3.05 10.55 -0.92
CA THR A 21 -2.32 11.57 -1.69
C THR A 21 -3.25 12.67 -2.17
N ARG A 22 -4.44 12.33 -2.70
CA ARG A 22 -5.45 13.31 -3.10
C ARG A 22 -5.89 14.17 -1.92
N ASN A 23 -6.21 13.56 -0.78
CA ASN A 23 -6.68 14.29 0.39
C ASN A 23 -5.62 15.21 0.97
N ASN A 24 -4.36 14.77 1.03
CA ASN A 24 -3.26 15.65 1.46
C ASN A 24 -3.09 16.87 0.55
N ARG A 25 -3.29 16.72 -0.76
CA ARG A 25 -3.29 17.86 -1.67
C ARG A 25 -4.45 18.82 -1.41
N VAL A 26 -5.67 18.29 -1.23
CA VAL A 26 -6.88 19.09 -1.06
C VAL A 26 -6.92 19.80 0.30
N PHE A 27 -6.57 19.11 1.39
CA PHE A 27 -6.73 19.62 2.75
C PHE A 27 -5.47 20.26 3.32
N ASN A 28 -4.30 19.77 2.94
CA ASN A 28 -3.02 20.20 3.52
C ASN A 28 -2.15 20.98 2.53
N ASN A 29 -2.65 21.23 1.30
CA ASN A 29 -1.92 21.86 0.20
C ASN A 29 -0.55 21.21 -0.09
N VAL A 30 -0.40 19.92 0.22
CA VAL A 30 0.83 19.17 0.00
C VAL A 30 0.86 18.69 -1.45
N GLU A 31 1.93 19.04 -2.15
CA GLU A 31 2.09 18.64 -3.54
C GLU A 31 2.26 17.10 -3.68
N PRO A 32 1.53 16.44 -4.59
CA PRO A 32 1.69 15.02 -4.85
C PRO A 32 3.12 14.71 -5.31
N ARG A 33 3.84 13.87 -4.58
CA ARG A 33 5.16 13.39 -4.97
C ARG A 33 5.14 11.88 -5.01
N VAL A 34 5.32 11.32 -6.20
CA VAL A 34 5.28 9.86 -6.44
C VAL A 34 6.26 9.13 -5.50
N ASN A 35 7.50 9.63 -5.37
CA ASN A 35 8.49 9.04 -4.48
C ASN A 35 8.03 9.01 -3.02
N ARG A 36 7.42 10.09 -2.53
CA ARG A 36 6.89 10.15 -1.17
C ARG A 36 5.69 9.23 -0.99
N THR A 37 4.81 9.15 -1.99
CA THR A 37 3.67 8.23 -1.99
C THR A 37 4.12 6.77 -1.96
N LEU A 38 5.20 6.41 -2.67
CA LEU A 38 5.77 5.06 -2.65
C LEU A 38 6.37 4.69 -1.28
N ILE A 39 7.09 5.61 -0.63
CA ILE A 39 7.61 5.40 0.74
C ILE A 39 6.45 5.17 1.71
N LEU A 40 5.45 6.04 1.69
CA LEU A 40 4.26 5.90 2.54
C LEU A 40 3.47 4.63 2.23
N ALA A 41 3.46 4.17 0.98
CA ALA A 41 2.83 2.91 0.60
C ALA A 41 3.57 1.72 1.22
N GLN A 42 4.90 1.76 1.26
CA GLN A 42 5.71 0.72 1.91
C GLN A 42 5.44 0.64 3.42
N GLU A 43 5.35 1.78 4.10
CA GLU A 43 4.97 1.85 5.53
C GLU A 43 3.56 1.30 5.77
N GLU A 44 2.61 1.61 4.88
CA GLU A 44 1.25 1.05 4.97
C GLU A 44 1.21 -0.46 4.74
N VAL A 45 2.03 -0.99 3.82
CA VAL A 45 2.17 -2.45 3.65
C VAL A 45 2.52 -3.11 4.98
N GLU A 46 3.49 -2.56 5.73
CA GLU A 46 3.88 -3.09 7.03
C GLU A 46 2.74 -3.06 8.05
N PHE A 47 2.03 -1.92 8.16
CA PHE A 47 0.87 -1.83 9.06
C PHE A 47 -0.24 -2.81 8.69
N TRP A 48 -0.51 -3.01 7.40
CA TRP A 48 -1.57 -3.92 6.96
C TRP A 48 -1.17 -5.38 7.19
N MET A 49 0.11 -5.72 6.99
CA MET A 49 0.64 -7.04 7.36
C MET A 49 0.50 -7.31 8.86
N LEU A 50 0.86 -6.34 9.71
CA LEU A 50 0.71 -6.42 11.16
C LEU A 50 -0.76 -6.53 11.59
N ALA A 51 -1.67 -5.85 10.88
CA ALA A 51 -3.12 -5.97 11.08
C ALA A 51 -3.72 -7.31 10.58
N GLY A 52 -2.89 -8.23 10.05
CA GLY A 52 -3.31 -9.57 9.69
C GLY A 52 -3.57 -9.80 8.21
N ALA A 53 -3.12 -8.91 7.31
CA ALA A 53 -3.17 -9.11 5.87
C ALA A 53 -2.16 -10.17 5.38
N LYS A 54 -2.30 -11.42 5.84
CA LYS A 54 -1.37 -12.54 5.58
C LYS A 54 -1.14 -12.82 4.08
N GLY A 55 -2.14 -12.54 3.23
CA GLY A 55 -2.02 -12.68 1.78
C GLY A 55 -1.15 -11.60 1.11
N LEU A 56 -0.97 -10.45 1.75
CA LEU A 56 -0.10 -9.37 1.28
C LEU A 56 1.37 -9.70 1.57
N SER A 57 1.67 -10.26 2.75
CA SER A 57 3.02 -10.69 3.14
C SER A 57 3.62 -11.69 2.16
N ALA A 58 2.82 -12.66 1.71
CA ALA A 58 3.26 -13.66 0.73
C ALA A 58 3.60 -13.04 -0.64
N LEU A 59 2.88 -12.00 -1.08
CA LEU A 59 3.12 -11.32 -2.36
C LEU A 59 4.31 -10.35 -2.29
N VAL A 60 4.50 -9.68 -1.16
CA VAL A 60 5.60 -8.71 -0.97
C VAL A 60 6.93 -9.43 -0.76
N ALA A 61 6.94 -10.56 -0.04
CA ALA A 61 8.15 -11.38 0.14
C ALA A 61 8.72 -11.93 -1.19
N ILE A 62 7.87 -12.15 -2.19
CA ILE A 62 8.31 -12.57 -3.55
C ILE A 62 9.08 -11.44 -4.27
N ARG A 63 8.88 -10.17 -3.90
CA ARG A 63 9.45 -9.01 -4.59
C ARG A 63 10.82 -8.59 -4.05
N LEU A 64 11.14 -8.91 -2.79
CA LEU A 64 12.40 -8.58 -2.13
C LEU A 64 13.21 -9.85 -1.81
N PRO A 65 13.93 -10.44 -2.80
CA PRO A 65 15.12 -11.20 -2.44
C PRO A 65 16.13 -10.21 -1.87
N GLY A 66 16.65 -10.51 -0.68
CA GLY A 66 17.76 -9.77 -0.09
C GLY A 66 19.01 -9.80 -0.96
#